data_AF-A0A1N7MGK1-F1
#
_entry.id   AF-A0A1N7MGK1-F1
#
_cell.length_a   1.000
_cell.length_b   1.000
_cell.length_c   1.000
_cell.angle_alpha   90.00
_cell.angle_beta   90.00
_cell.angle_gamma   90.00
#
_symmetry.space_group_name_H-M   'P 1'
#
loop_
_entity.id
_entity.type
_entity.pdbx_description
1 polymer ?
#
loop_
_entity_poly.entity_id
_entity_poly.type
_entity_poly.pdbx_seq_one_letter_code
_entity_poly.pdbx_strand_id
1 'polypeptide(L)'
;MKPKDYEITMKKGTQTSRMLIWDFAAEDGDIVEVRVNGKTINSRVHLLNEPKAIEIPVPGKVEIIGVKDGVGGITYGVKFPGNVSNRAYFNVAPEGSSNTYTVLEP
;
A
#
# COMPACT_ATOMS: atom_id res chain seq x y z
N MET A 1 -9.83 13.31 -0.92
CA MET A 1 -10.13 11.86 -0.84
C MET A 1 -10.32 11.48 0.63
N LYS A 2 -10.80 10.27 0.96
CA LYS A 2 -10.89 9.77 2.34
C LYS A 2 -10.14 8.44 2.46
N PRO A 3 -9.54 8.13 3.63
CA PRO A 3 -8.94 6.82 3.89
C PRO A 3 -9.96 5.70 3.65
N LYS A 4 -9.49 4.58 3.12
CA LYS A 4 -10.34 3.45 2.74
C LYS A 4 -9.56 2.13 2.75
N ASP A 5 -10.22 1.09 3.25
CA ASP A 5 -9.75 -0.29 3.16
C ASP A 5 -10.20 -0.97 1.86
N TYR A 6 -9.43 -1.96 1.42
CA TYR A 6 -9.67 -2.71 0.19
C TYR A 6 -9.48 -4.21 0.35
N GLU A 7 -10.29 -4.97 -0.38
CA GLU A 7 -10.06 -6.39 -0.64
C GLU A 7 -9.44 -6.57 -2.02
N ILE A 8 -8.41 -7.41 -2.09
CA ILE A 8 -7.54 -7.62 -3.24
C ILE A 8 -7.56 -9.09 -3.59
N THR A 9 -8.35 -9.48 -4.59
CA THR A 9 -8.38 -10.87 -5.08
C THR A 9 -7.25 -11.12 -6.06
N MET A 10 -6.39 -12.09 -5.74
CA MET A 10 -5.27 -12.51 -6.60
C MET A 10 -5.70 -13.57 -7.63
N LYS A 11 -4.95 -13.73 -8.71
CA LYS A 11 -5.17 -14.81 -9.70
C LYS A 11 -4.91 -16.18 -9.08
N LYS A 12 -5.64 -17.20 -9.55
CA LYS A 12 -5.53 -18.58 -9.07
C LYS A 12 -4.09 -19.09 -9.14
N GLY A 13 -3.64 -19.74 -8.07
CA GLY A 13 -2.29 -20.29 -7.95
C GLY A 13 -1.22 -19.27 -7.52
N THR A 14 -1.59 -18.02 -7.23
CA THR A 14 -0.64 -17.03 -6.68
C THR A 14 -0.43 -17.31 -5.18
N GLN A 15 0.77 -17.77 -4.80
CA GLN A 15 1.14 -18.01 -3.39
C GLN A 15 1.93 -16.84 -2.78
N THR A 16 2.67 -16.12 -3.61
CA THR A 16 3.41 -14.90 -3.22
C THR A 16 3.20 -13.83 -4.26
N SER A 17 3.29 -12.57 -3.85
CA SER A 17 3.22 -11.42 -4.75
C SER A 17 4.06 -10.26 -4.19
N ARG A 18 3.94 -9.11 -4.84
CA ARG A 18 4.45 -7.83 -4.36
C ARG A 18 3.33 -6.81 -4.28
N MET A 19 3.43 -5.89 -3.34
CA MET A 19 2.75 -4.62 -3.37
C MET A 19 3.70 -3.57 -3.93
N LEU A 20 3.26 -2.84 -4.95
CA LEU A 20 3.91 -1.61 -5.39
C LEU A 20 3.26 -0.44 -4.66
N ILE A 21 4.04 0.47 -4.10
CA ILE A 21 3.58 1.70 -3.47
C ILE A 21 4.39 2.89 -3.98
N TRP A 22 3.71 3.99 -4.27
CA TRP A 22 4.34 5.21 -4.79
C TRP A 22 3.50 6.44 -4.42
N ASP A 23 4.11 7.61 -4.53
CA ASP A 23 3.43 8.89 -4.56
C ASP A 23 2.83 9.12 -5.95
N PHE A 24 1.50 9.18 -6.06
CA PHE A 24 0.85 9.43 -7.36
C PHE A 24 0.60 10.92 -7.65
N ALA A 25 0.86 11.79 -6.67
CA ALA A 25 0.68 13.23 -6.75
C ALA A 25 2.04 13.92 -6.88
N ALA A 26 2.58 14.51 -5.81
CA ALA A 26 3.80 15.32 -5.83
C ALA A 26 4.74 14.86 -4.73
N GLU A 27 6.00 14.57 -5.07
CA GLU A 27 7.02 14.19 -4.09
C GLU A 27 7.37 15.36 -3.16
N ASP A 28 6.70 15.44 -2.02
CA ASP A 28 6.79 16.55 -1.08
C ASP A 28 7.38 16.15 0.29
N GLY A 29 7.77 14.88 0.42
CA GLY A 29 8.41 14.34 1.62
C GLY A 29 7.52 13.47 2.49
N ASP A 30 6.37 13.02 1.97
CA ASP A 30 5.50 12.05 2.62
C ASP A 30 6.21 10.74 3.04
N ILE A 31 5.85 10.26 4.23
CA ILE A 31 6.39 9.02 4.79
C ILE A 31 5.25 8.16 5.34
N VAL A 32 5.31 6.86 5.04
CA VAL A 32 4.42 5.84 5.60
C VAL A 32 5.19 4.67 6.22
N GLU A 33 4.56 3.99 7.18
CA GLU A 33 4.97 2.67 7.64
C GLU A 33 4.17 1.60 6.89
N VAL A 34 4.83 0.50 6.53
CA VAL A 34 4.20 -0.68 5.93
C VAL A 34 4.35 -1.88 6.85
N ARG A 35 3.21 -2.49 7.21
CA ARG A 35 3.14 -3.77 7.92
C ARG A 35 2.54 -4.84 7.04
N VAL A 36 3.04 -6.07 7.20
CA VAL A 36 2.50 -7.26 6.54
C VAL A 36 2.21 -8.30 7.61
N ASN A 37 0.96 -8.78 7.66
CA ASN A 37 0.47 -9.71 8.68
C ASN A 37 0.80 -9.24 10.12
N GLY A 38 0.63 -7.93 10.38
CA GLY A 38 0.91 -7.31 11.68
C GLY A 38 2.39 -7.05 11.99
N LYS A 39 3.33 -7.51 11.16
CA LYS A 39 4.77 -7.25 11.32
C LYS A 39 5.20 -6.03 10.52
N THR A 40 5.88 -5.08 11.15
CA THR A 40 6.54 -3.96 10.46
C THR A 40 7.62 -4.50 9.51
N ILE A 41 7.42 -4.27 8.21
CA ILE A 41 8.39 -4.62 7.17
C ILE A 41 9.26 -3.42 6.84
N ASN A 42 8.66 -2.22 6.83
CA ASN A 42 9.40 -0.98 6.67
C ASN A 42 8.72 0.14 7.45
N SER A 43 9.41 0.73 8.42
CA SER A 43 8.87 1.79 9.28
C SER A 43 8.92 3.19 8.64
N ARG A 44 9.66 3.36 7.54
CA ARG A 44 9.89 4.66 6.89
C ARG A 44 10.01 4.51 5.38
N VAL A 45 8.89 4.23 4.73
CA VAL A 45 8.78 4.34 3.28
C VAL A 45 8.57 5.79 2.91
N HIS A 46 9.60 6.42 2.34
CA HIS A 46 9.45 7.70 1.64
C HIS A 46 8.65 7.45 0.37
N LEU A 47 7.54 8.16 0.21
CA LEU A 47 6.75 8.08 -1.01
C LEU A 47 7.43 8.93 -2.08
N LEU A 48 7.73 8.26 -3.19
CA LEU A 48 8.32 8.83 -4.40
C LEU A 48 7.43 8.42 -5.57
N ASN A 49 7.48 9.15 -6.68
CA ASN A 49 6.82 8.79 -7.92
C ASN A 49 7.36 7.47 -8.49
N GLU A 50 8.62 7.12 -8.20
CA GLU A 50 9.15 5.79 -8.48
C GLU A 50 8.54 4.72 -7.55
N PRO A 51 7.86 3.69 -8.08
CA PRO A 51 7.23 2.68 -7.23
C PRO A 51 8.22 1.79 -6.50
N LYS A 52 8.04 1.72 -5.19
CA LYS A 52 8.74 0.77 -4.32
C LYS A 52 7.98 -0.54 -4.24
N ALA A 53 8.68 -1.66 -4.42
CA ALA A 53 8.12 -3.00 -4.24
C ALA A 53 8.32 -3.52 -2.82
N ILE A 54 7.26 -4.12 -2.25
CA ILE A 54 7.26 -4.82 -0.96
C ILE A 54 6.74 -6.24 -1.20
N GLU A 55 7.49 -7.26 -0.79
CA GLU A 55 7.03 -8.64 -0.89
C GLU A 55 5.91 -8.94 0.09
N ILE A 56 4.91 -9.72 -0.36
CA ILE A 56 3.74 -10.07 0.43
C ILE A 56 3.32 -11.53 0.21
N PRO A 57 2.80 -12.21 1.25
CA PRO A 57 2.17 -13.51 1.09
C PRO A 57 0.77 -13.37 0.47
N VAL A 58 0.30 -14.44 -0.15
CA VAL A 58 -1.10 -14.60 -0.59
C VAL A 58 -1.60 -15.93 0.01
N PRO A 59 -2.62 -15.91 0.89
CA PRO A 59 -3.35 -14.75 1.37
C PRO A 59 -2.52 -13.95 2.39
N GLY A 60 -2.93 -12.72 2.65
CA GLY A 60 -2.23 -11.85 3.59
C GLY A 60 -2.96 -10.56 3.86
N LYS A 61 -2.40 -9.75 4.76
CA LYS A 61 -2.90 -8.42 5.09
C LYS A 61 -1.77 -7.42 5.05
N VAL A 62 -1.94 -6.34 4.30
CA VAL A 62 -1.01 -5.21 4.27
C VAL A 62 -1.66 -4.01 4.94
N GLU A 63 -0.93 -3.34 5.82
CA GLU A 63 -1.37 -2.11 6.47
C GLU A 63 -0.39 -0.99 6.09
N ILE A 64 -0.93 0.13 5.63
CA ILE A 64 -0.19 1.35 5.32
C ILE A 64 -0.61 2.41 6.33
N ILE A 65 0.35 2.90 7.10
CA ILE A 65 0.13 3.82 8.22
C ILE A 65 0.81 5.15 7.89
N GLY A 66 0.07 6.26 8.01
CA GLY A 66 0.63 7.60 7.81
C GLY A 66 1.63 7.96 8.92
N VAL A 67 2.84 8.37 8.56
CA VAL A 67 3.91 8.71 9.53
C VAL A 67 4.25 10.19 9.53
N LYS A 68 4.41 10.79 8.35
CA LYS A 68 4.73 12.21 8.20
C LYS A 68 4.15 12.74 6.89
N ASP A 69 3.40 13.83 6.98
CA ASP A 69 2.94 14.63 5.85
C ASP A 69 4.07 15.59 5.40
N GLY A 70 4.36 15.56 4.10
CA GLY A 70 5.22 16.54 3.45
C GLY A 70 4.53 17.90 3.40
N VAL A 71 3.57 18.04 2.46
CA VAL A 71 2.71 19.22 2.30
C VAL A 71 1.34 18.84 1.72
N GLY A 72 0.27 19.00 2.50
CA GLY A 72 -1.10 18.96 1.97
C GLY A 72 -1.75 17.57 1.99
N GLY A 73 -1.14 16.63 2.70
CA GLY A 73 -1.71 15.35 3.07
C GLY A 73 -1.00 14.20 2.38
N ILE A 74 -0.84 13.10 3.11
CA ILE A 74 -0.20 11.88 2.59
C ILE A 74 -1.08 11.23 1.52
N THR A 75 -0.62 11.22 0.27
CA THR A 75 -1.32 10.56 -0.84
C THR A 75 -0.46 9.49 -1.49
N TYR A 76 -1.07 8.34 -1.79
CA TYR A 76 -0.30 7.23 -2.35
C TYR A 76 -1.12 6.31 -3.26
N GLY A 77 -0.42 5.73 -4.22
CA GLY A 77 -0.92 4.69 -5.11
C GLY A 77 -0.42 3.33 -4.64
N VAL A 78 -1.27 2.30 -4.80
CA VAL A 78 -0.92 0.90 -4.58
C VAL A 78 -1.30 0.06 -5.77
N LYS A 79 -0.46 -0.91 -6.14
CA LYS A 79 -0.80 -1.94 -7.12
C LYS A 79 -0.29 -3.30 -6.67
N PHE A 80 -1.11 -4.33 -6.89
CA PHE A 80 -0.77 -5.72 -6.61
C PHE A 80 -0.65 -6.48 -7.94
N PRO A 81 0.56 -6.66 -8.50
CA PRO A 81 0.74 -7.48 -9.70
C PRO A 81 0.20 -8.90 -9.49
N GLY A 82 -0.61 -9.37 -10.43
CA GLY A 82 -1.32 -10.65 -10.29
C GLY A 82 -2.71 -10.53 -9.66
N ASN A 83 -3.17 -9.35 -9.28
CA ASN A 83 -4.58 -9.08 -8.96
C ASN A 83 -5.47 -9.29 -10.20
N VAL A 84 -6.65 -9.87 -10.02
CA VAL A 84 -7.62 -10.17 -11.09
C VAL A 84 -8.11 -8.93 -11.85
N SER A 85 -8.31 -7.81 -11.15
CA SER A 85 -8.76 -6.53 -11.72
C SER A 85 -7.66 -5.76 -12.44
N ASN A 86 -6.38 -6.06 -12.15
CA ASN A 86 -5.20 -5.36 -12.67
C ASN A 86 -5.21 -3.82 -12.49
N ARG A 87 -5.92 -3.32 -11.47
CA ARG A 87 -6.03 -1.87 -11.18
C ARG A 87 -4.99 -1.38 -10.19
N ALA A 88 -4.71 -0.08 -10.25
CA ALA A 88 -4.11 0.67 -9.16
C ALA A 88 -5.21 1.18 -8.21
N TYR A 89 -4.85 1.34 -6.94
CA TYR A 89 -5.70 1.85 -5.87
C TYR A 89 -5.06 3.12 -5.34
N PHE A 90 -5.76 4.24 -5.42
CA PHE A 90 -5.27 5.53 -4.92
C PHE A 90 -5.96 5.84 -3.59
N ASN A 91 -5.18 6.28 -2.62
CA ASN A 91 -5.66 6.46 -1.25
C ASN A 91 -4.94 7.62 -0.55
N VAL A 92 -5.41 7.93 0.65
CA VAL A 92 -4.80 8.91 1.56
C VAL A 92 -4.62 8.30 2.94
N ALA A 93 -3.53 8.60 3.61
CA ALA A 93 -3.25 8.12 4.96
C ALA A 93 -2.78 9.27 5.86
N PRO A 94 -3.70 10.11 6.39
CA PRO A 94 -3.36 11.11 7.40
C PRO A 94 -2.45 10.54 8.50
N GLU A 95 -1.59 11.37 9.09
CA GLU A 95 -0.67 10.93 10.14
C GLU A 95 -1.39 10.15 11.26
N GLY A 96 -0.86 8.99 11.62
CA GLY A 96 -1.43 8.08 12.62
C GLY A 96 -2.63 7.24 12.15
N SER A 97 -3.20 7.51 10.98
CA SER A 97 -4.25 6.66 10.39
C SER A 97 -3.66 5.44 9.69
N SER A 98 -4.47 4.40 9.51
CA SER A 98 -4.10 3.16 8.83
C SER A 98 -5.13 2.80 7.77
N ASN A 99 -4.66 2.36 6.60
CA ASN A 99 -5.47 1.73 5.57
C ASN A 99 -5.04 0.27 5.41
N THR A 100 -6.02 -0.63 5.31
CA THR A 100 -5.81 -2.07 5.19
C THR A 100 -6.12 -2.56 3.78
N TYR A 101 -5.25 -3.43 3.28
CA TYR A 101 -5.42 -4.18 2.05
C TYR A 101 -5.42 -5.67 2.39
N THR A 102 -6.60 -6.27 2.37
CA THR A 102 -6.78 -7.71 2.60
C THR A 102 -6.58 -8.44 1.29
N VAL A 103 -5.48 -9.20 1.19
CA VAL A 103 -5.09 -9.95 0.00
C VAL A 103 -5.62 -11.37 0.13
N LEU A 104 -6.56 -11.71 -0.76
CA LEU A 104 -7.29 -12.96 -0.72
C LEU A 104 -6.71 -13.96 -1.72
N GLU A 105 -6.74 -15.23 -1.33
CA GLU A 105 -6.75 -16.31 -2.31
C GLU A 105 -8.06 -16.23 -3.13
N PRO A 106 -8.02 -16.60 -4.42
CA PRO A 106 -9.20 -16.65 -5.28
C PRO A 106 -10.14 -17.81 -4.99
#